data_AF-A0A9N9R5D4-F1
#
_entry.id   AF-A0A9N9R5D4-F1
#
_cell.length_a   1.000
_cell.length_b   1.000
_cell.length_c   1.000
_cell.angle_alpha   90.00
_cell.angle_beta   90.00
_cell.angle_gamma   90.00
#
_symmetry.space_group_name_H-M   'P 1'
#
loop_
_entity.id
_entity.type
_entity.pdbx_description
1 polymer ?
#
loop_
_entity_poly.entity_id
_entity_poly.type
_entity_poly.pdbx_seq_one_letter_code
_entity_poly.pdbx_strand_id
1 'polypeptide(L)'
;MWGHILREQIWKAMKFPCCWIFKQYLIKNEDRITCKGLCKQCNALITVVISWPVDKIAHCACNVMNLNTLFIHVADKKIKLSPAKRVEMSDELKNKSAITYRNQLANQLMNADDNEPPHMPTVGCLRQIKFEKKTKFIL
;
A
#
# COMPACT_ATOMS: atom_id res chain seq x y z
N MET A 1 3.20 13.24 0.49
CA MET A 1 2.11 12.70 -0.37
C MET A 1 1.42 11.53 0.36
N TRP A 2 0.10 11.61 0.58
CA TRP A 2 -0.70 10.68 1.41
C TRP A 2 -1.09 9.37 0.70
N GLY A 3 -0.62 9.14 -0.52
CA GLY A 3 -1.07 8.01 -1.35
C GLY A 3 -0.79 6.63 -0.74
N HIS A 4 0.21 6.49 0.13
CA HIS A 4 0.48 5.24 0.83
C HIS A 4 -0.63 4.91 1.85
N ILE A 5 -1.08 5.91 2.62
CA ILE A 5 -2.20 5.79 3.56
C ILE A 5 -3.46 5.39 2.80
N LEU A 6 -3.78 6.09 1.71
CA LEU A 6 -4.98 5.77 0.90
C LEU A 6 -4.95 4.33 0.40
N ARG A 7 -3.82 3.84 -0.13
CA ARG A 7 -3.71 2.45 -0.60
C ARG A 7 -3.92 1.44 0.52
N GLU A 8 -3.36 1.69 1.70
CA GLU A 8 -3.54 0.81 2.84
C GLU A 8 -5.01 0.75 3.25
N GLN A 9 -5.69 1.90 3.34
CA GLN A 9 -7.10 1.95 3.72
C GLN A 9 -8.01 1.32 2.65
N ILE A 10 -7.75 1.58 1.38
CA ILE A 10 -8.48 0.96 0.25
C ILE A 10 -8.31 -0.56 0.27
N TRP A 11 -7.09 -1.06 0.48
CA TRP A 11 -6.87 -2.50 0.58
C TRP A 11 -7.56 -3.10 1.81
N LYS A 12 -7.49 -2.45 2.97
CA LYS A 12 -8.18 -2.92 4.19
C LYS A 12 -9.69 -3.04 3.99
N ALA A 13 -10.30 -2.07 3.29
CA ALA A 13 -11.74 -2.04 3.05
C ALA A 13 -12.20 -2.96 1.91
N MET A 14 -11.45 -3.04 0.81
CA MET A 14 -11.89 -3.68 -0.44
C MET A 14 -11.12 -4.94 -0.82
N LYS A 15 -9.96 -5.19 -0.19
CA LYS A 15 -9.05 -6.32 -0.46
C LYS A 15 -8.58 -6.42 -1.92
N PHE A 16 -8.54 -5.29 -2.63
CA PHE A 16 -8.08 -5.26 -4.02
C PHE A 16 -6.54 -5.27 -4.13
N PRO A 17 -5.94 -6.19 -4.92
CA PRO A 17 -4.48 -6.27 -5.08
C PRO A 17 -3.87 -5.10 -5.89
N CYS A 18 -4.69 -4.16 -6.35
CA CYS A 18 -4.30 -3.07 -7.23
C CYS A 18 -3.28 -2.11 -6.61
N CYS A 19 -2.16 -1.92 -7.32
CA CYS A 19 -1.17 -0.87 -7.01
C CYS A 19 -1.59 0.49 -7.59
N TRP A 20 -2.56 1.15 -6.96
CA TRP A 20 -3.09 2.43 -7.41
C TRP A 20 -2.03 3.55 -7.42
N ILE A 21 -1.77 4.11 -8.60
CA ILE A 21 -0.97 5.31 -8.77
C ILE A 21 -1.92 6.50 -8.84
N PHE A 22 -2.01 7.24 -7.75
CA PHE A 22 -2.84 8.43 -7.66
C PHE A 22 -2.18 9.59 -8.38
N LYS A 23 -2.95 10.24 -9.26
CA LYS A 23 -2.55 11.48 -9.91
C LYS A 23 -2.94 12.66 -9.03
N GLN A 24 -2.16 13.73 -9.10
CA GLN A 24 -2.17 14.86 -8.17
C GLN A 24 -3.33 15.85 -8.39
N TYR A 25 -4.36 15.48 -9.14
CA TYR A 25 -5.49 16.37 -9.43
C TYR A 25 -6.41 16.43 -8.22
N LEU A 26 -6.14 17.34 -7.29
CA LEU A 26 -7.07 17.71 -6.23
C LEU A 26 -8.05 18.73 -6.81
N ILE A 27 -9.30 18.32 -7.06
CA ILE A 27 -10.40 19.29 -7.09
C ILE A 27 -10.76 19.51 -5.63
N LYS A 28 -10.37 20.67 -5.09
CA LYS A 28 -10.69 21.10 -3.73
C LYS A 28 -11.90 22.01 -3.81
N ASN A 29 -13.06 21.48 -3.46
CA ASN A 29 -14.12 22.33 -2.88
C ASN A 29 -13.88 22.35 -1.37
N GLU A 30 -14.30 23.40 -0.67
CA GLU A 30 -13.87 23.73 0.70
C GLU A 30 -13.79 22.52 1.65
N ASP A 31 -14.72 21.56 1.56
CA ASP A 31 -14.78 20.34 2.38
C ASP A 31 -14.65 19.01 1.61
N ARG A 32 -14.18 19.04 0.36
CA ARG A 32 -14.10 17.83 -0.48
C ARG A 32 -12.82 17.78 -1.30
N ILE A 33 -12.08 16.69 -1.15
CA ILE A 33 -10.94 16.35 -2.02
C ILE A 33 -11.34 15.17 -2.90
N THR A 34 -11.20 15.34 -4.21
CA THR A 34 -11.32 14.22 -5.16
C THR A 34 -9.94 13.81 -5.65
N CYS A 35 -9.71 12.51 -5.72
CA CYS A 35 -8.45 11.87 -6.10
C CYS A 35 -8.75 10.80 -7.15
N LYS A 36 -7.94 10.71 -8.20
CA LYS A 36 -8.06 9.65 -9.22
C LYS A 36 -6.80 8.81 -9.27
N GLY A 37 -6.95 7.50 -9.35
CA GLY A 37 -5.87 6.54 -9.46
C GLY A 37 -6.03 5.59 -10.65
N LEU A 38 -4.90 5.14 -11.18
CA LEU A 38 -4.81 4.11 -12.21
C LEU A 38 -3.96 2.97 -11.69
N CYS A 39 -4.42 1.73 -11.87
CA CYS A 39 -3.56 0.56 -11.71
C CYS A 39 -2.83 0.29 -13.03
N LYS A 40 -1.50 0.39 -13.06
CA LYS A 40 -0.71 0.10 -14.28
C LYS A 40 -0.66 -1.38 -14.67
N GLN A 41 -1.15 -2.28 -13.81
CA GLN A 41 -1.12 -3.72 -14.09
C GLN A 41 -2.41 -4.17 -14.78
N CYS A 42 -3.56 -3.92 -14.16
CA CYS A 42 -4.87 -4.33 -14.68
C CYS A 42 -5.65 -3.22 -15.39
N ASN A 43 -5.10 -2.00 -15.50
CA ASN A 43 -5.76 -0.80 -16.05
C ASN A 43 -7.06 -0.39 -15.35
N ALA A 44 -7.35 -0.96 -14.19
CA ALA A 44 -8.46 -0.50 -13.36
C ALA A 44 -8.28 0.97 -13.00
N LEU A 45 -9.39 1.68 -12.80
CA LEU A 45 -9.45 3.09 -12.41
C LEU A 45 -10.13 3.18 -11.05
N ILE A 46 -9.64 4.08 -10.20
CA ILE A 46 -10.28 4.39 -8.91
C ILE A 46 -10.51 5.89 -8.80
N THR A 47 -11.69 6.27 -8.35
CA THR A 47 -11.99 7.63 -7.91
C THR A 47 -12.24 7.59 -6.40
N VAL A 48 -11.47 8.35 -5.66
CA VAL A 48 -11.59 8.50 -4.20
C VAL A 48 -12.10 9.90 -3.91
N VAL A 49 -13.22 9.99 -3.22
CA VAL A 49 -13.78 11.24 -2.71
C VAL A 49 -13.60 11.25 -1.20
N ILE A 50 -12.86 12.25 -0.71
CA ILE A 50 -12.59 12.46 0.70
C ILE A 50 -13.41 13.66 1.15
N SER A 51 -14.23 13.49 2.17
CA SER A 51 -15.03 14.54 2.79
C SER A 51 -14.79 14.60 4.30
N TRP A 52 -14.84 15.79 4.87
CA TRP A 52 -14.74 16.02 6.32
C TRP A 52 -16.11 16.40 6.86
N PRO A 53 -16.95 15.44 7.29
CA PRO A 53 -18.09 15.78 8.11
C PRO A 53 -17.64 16.44 9.43
N VAL A 54 -18.61 17.04 10.11
CA VAL A 54 -18.47 17.88 11.32
C VAL A 54 -17.56 17.27 12.40
N ASP A 55 -17.42 15.95 12.41
CA ASP A 55 -16.68 15.16 13.41
C ASP A 55 -15.16 15.11 13.20
N LYS A 56 -14.61 15.85 12.22
CA LYS A 56 -13.16 15.88 11.85
C LYS A 56 -12.58 14.53 11.41
N ILE A 57 -13.39 13.48 11.30
CA ILE A 57 -13.01 12.20 10.71
C ILE A 57 -13.17 12.30 9.20
N ALA A 58 -12.12 11.96 8.43
CA ALA A 58 -12.20 11.97 6.97
C ALA A 58 -12.95 10.73 6.46
N HIS A 59 -14.08 10.91 5.81
CA HIS A 59 -14.81 9.85 5.12
C HIS A 59 -14.29 9.70 3.70
N CYS A 60 -13.97 8.47 3.29
CA CYS A 60 -13.46 8.15 1.96
C CYS A 60 -14.44 7.26 1.21
N ALA A 61 -15.12 7.81 0.19
CA ALA A 61 -15.90 7.03 -0.75
C ALA A 61 -15.02 6.65 -1.96
N CYS A 62 -14.97 5.35 -2.28
CA CYS A 62 -14.17 4.83 -3.39
C CYS A 62 -15.07 4.22 -4.46
N ASN A 63 -14.92 4.67 -5.70
CA ASN A 63 -15.55 4.05 -6.87
C ASN A 63 -14.47 3.44 -7.77
N VAL A 64 -14.58 2.14 -8.06
CA VAL A 64 -13.62 1.41 -8.88
C VAL A 64 -14.27 0.96 -10.18
N MET A 65 -13.61 1.26 -11.30
CA MET A 65 -14.04 0.91 -12.65
C MET A 65 -13.00 0.03 -13.35
N ASN A 66 -13.44 -0.76 -14.32
CA ASN A 66 -12.59 -1.62 -15.14
C ASN A 66 -11.70 -2.57 -14.33
N LEU A 67 -12.20 -3.04 -13.18
CA LEU A 67 -11.49 -4.03 -12.39
C LEU A 67 -11.56 -5.38 -13.10
N ASN A 68 -10.41 -5.87 -13.57
CA ASN A 68 -10.27 -7.24 -14.01
C ASN A 68 -9.94 -8.12 -12.79
N THR A 69 -10.94 -8.79 -12.24
CA THR A 69 -10.79 -9.67 -11.07
C THR A 69 -10.00 -10.94 -11.39
N LEU A 70 -9.91 -11.33 -12.67
CA LEU A 70 -9.11 -12.47 -13.12
C LEU A 70 -7.64 -12.10 -13.34
N PHE A 71 -7.30 -10.81 -13.32
CA PHE A 71 -5.93 -10.36 -13.54
C PHE A 71 -5.06 -10.61 -12.29
N ILE A 72 -4.10 -11.50 -12.42
CA ILE A 72 -3.12 -11.80 -11.37
C ILE A 72 -2.07 -10.69 -11.33
N HIS A 73 -2.07 -9.92 -10.24
CA HIS A 73 -1.12 -8.84 -10.05
C HIS A 73 0.27 -9.38 -9.74
N VAL A 74 1.28 -8.87 -10.44
CA VAL A 74 2.67 -9.33 -10.26
C VAL A 74 3.28 -8.65 -9.04
N ALA A 75 3.83 -9.45 -8.13
CA ALA A 75 4.33 -8.99 -6.83
C ALA A 75 5.62 -8.16 -6.90
N ASP A 76 6.39 -8.26 -7.97
CA ASP A 76 7.63 -7.51 -8.21
C ASP A 76 7.36 -6.05 -8.61
N LYS A 77 6.24 -5.78 -9.27
CA LYS A 77 5.77 -4.45 -9.67
C LYS A 77 5.03 -3.69 -8.56
N LYS A 78 5.17 -4.15 -7.31
CA LYS A 78 4.60 -3.49 -6.12
C LYS A 78 5.30 -2.17 -5.83
N ILE A 79 4.57 -1.26 -5.19
CA ILE A 79 5.03 0.11 -4.94
C ILE A 79 6.17 0.10 -3.92
N LYS A 80 7.18 0.95 -4.16
CA LYS A 80 8.31 1.15 -3.23
C LYS A 80 7.79 1.59 -1.85
N LEU A 81 8.29 0.94 -0.81
CA LEU A 81 8.04 1.33 0.59
C LEU A 81 8.51 2.76 0.86
N SER A 82 7.80 3.48 1.73
CA SER A 82 8.25 4.78 2.20
C SER A 82 9.51 4.64 3.08
N PRO A 83 10.37 5.67 3.16
CA PRO A 83 11.55 5.65 4.03
C PRO A 83 11.21 5.32 5.49
N ALA A 84 10.14 5.92 6.03
CA ALA A 84 9.67 5.66 7.39
C ALA A 84 9.32 4.18 7.60
N LYS A 85 8.56 3.57 6.66
CA LYS A 85 8.18 2.16 6.75
C LYS A 85 9.38 1.23 6.61
N ARG A 86 10.39 1.61 5.80
CA ARG A 86 11.66 0.86 5.71
C ARG A 86 12.41 0.87 7.03
N VAL A 87 12.46 2.00 7.75
CA VAL A 87 13.12 2.11 9.06
C VAL A 87 12.42 1.20 10.08
N GLU A 88 11.09 1.31 10.20
CA GLU A 88 10.26 0.48 11.06
C GLU A 88 10.50 -1.02 10.83
N MET A 89 10.37 -1.47 9.57
CA MET A 89 10.63 -2.87 9.20
C MET A 89 12.08 -3.30 9.49
N SER A 90 13.04 -2.39 9.35
CA SER A 90 14.45 -2.70 9.61
C SER A 90 14.73 -2.99 11.08
N ASP A 91 13.99 -2.39 12.01
CA ASP A 91 14.11 -2.68 13.45
C ASP A 91 13.53 -4.05 13.77
N GLU A 92 12.37 -4.38 13.22
CA GLU A 92 11.72 -5.68 13.41
C GLU A 92 12.50 -6.83 12.74
N LEU A 93 13.19 -6.56 11.63
CA LEU A 93 14.01 -7.53 10.90
C LEU A 93 15.36 -7.86 11.55
N LYS A 94 15.81 -7.11 12.58
CA LYS A 94 17.11 -7.33 13.24
C LYS A 94 17.30 -8.81 13.63
N ASN A 95 16.30 -9.36 14.32
CA ASN A 95 16.36 -10.70 14.91
C ASN A 95 15.54 -11.75 14.14
N LYS A 96 14.98 -11.41 12.97
CA LYS A 96 14.10 -12.30 12.20
C LYS A 96 14.64 -12.55 10.80
N SER A 97 14.37 -13.72 10.23
CA SER A 97 14.61 -13.95 8.80
C SER A 97 13.60 -13.15 7.96
N ALA A 98 13.98 -12.77 6.74
CA ALA A 98 13.08 -12.06 5.82
C ALA A 98 11.81 -12.86 5.52
N ILE A 99 11.90 -14.19 5.46
CA ILE A 99 10.76 -15.09 5.21
C ILE A 99 9.85 -15.13 6.43
N THR A 100 10.41 -15.36 7.62
CA THR A 100 9.65 -15.39 8.89
C THR A 100 8.91 -14.08 9.11
N TYR A 101 9.58 -12.94 8.87
CA TYR A 101 8.97 -11.63 9.00
C TYR A 101 7.82 -11.42 8.02
N ARG A 102 8.02 -11.78 6.74
CA ARG A 102 6.97 -11.67 5.73
C ARG A 102 5.76 -12.52 6.06
N ASN A 103 5.96 -13.74 6.57
CA ASN A 103 4.86 -14.62 6.98
C ASN A 103 4.09 -14.02 8.17
N GLN A 104 4.78 -13.45 9.15
CA GLN A 104 4.13 -12.75 10.27
C GLN A 104 3.30 -11.56 9.78
N LEU A 105 3.84 -10.76 8.85
CA LEU A 105 3.13 -9.64 8.27
C LEU A 105 1.91 -10.10 7.45
N ALA A 106 2.03 -11.22 6.72
CA ALA A 106 0.91 -11.85 6.02
C ALA A 106 -0.21 -12.20 6.99
N ASN A 107 0.13 -12.92 8.07
CA ASN A 107 -0.83 -13.36 9.08
C ASN A 107 -1.49 -12.20 9.84
N GLN A 108 -0.82 -11.05 9.95
CA GLN A 108 -1.37 -9.86 10.58
C GLN A 108 -2.32 -9.08 9.66
N LEU A 109 -2.04 -9.07 8.36
CA LEU A 109 -2.78 -8.24 7.41
C LEU A 109 -3.93 -9.00 6.73
N MET A 110 -3.73 -10.29 6.45
CA MET A 110 -4.52 -11.08 5.51
C MET A 110 -5.21 -12.27 6.20
N ASN A 111 -6.43 -12.54 5.78
CA ASN A 111 -7.08 -13.83 5.98
C ASN A 111 -6.70 -14.81 4.85
N ALA A 112 -7.07 -16.09 4.98
CA ALA A 112 -6.69 -17.15 4.05
C ALA A 112 -7.08 -16.88 2.58
N ASP A 113 -8.19 -16.19 2.35
CA ASP A 113 -8.73 -15.89 1.01
C ASP A 113 -8.46 -14.44 0.55
N ASP A 114 -7.74 -13.65 1.35
CA ASP A 114 -7.42 -12.28 0.99
C ASP A 114 -6.34 -12.23 -0.11
N ASN A 115 -6.51 -11.32 -1.07
CA ASN A 115 -5.46 -11.01 -2.02
C ASN A 115 -4.30 -10.27 -1.35
N GLU A 116 -3.07 -10.58 -1.75
CA GLU A 116 -1.88 -9.97 -1.15
C GLU A 116 -1.87 -8.44 -1.30
N PRO A 117 -1.62 -7.66 -0.23
CA PRO A 117 -1.63 -6.22 -0.31
C PRO A 117 -0.59 -5.67 -1.28
N PRO A 118 -0.91 -4.57 -2.01
CA PRO A 118 0.03 -3.91 -2.92
C PRO A 118 1.23 -3.28 -2.19
N HIS A 119 1.09 -3.03 -0.89
CA HIS A 119 2.13 -2.48 -0.02
C HIS A 119 2.93 -3.57 0.72
N MET A 120 2.61 -4.86 0.52
CA MET A 120 3.32 -5.95 1.16
C MET A 120 4.70 -6.14 0.51
N PRO A 121 5.80 -6.05 1.27
CA PRO A 121 7.16 -6.13 0.72
C PRO A 121 7.54 -7.55 0.35
N THR A 122 8.17 -7.71 -0.82
CA THR A 122 8.73 -8.99 -1.26
C THR A 122 9.89 -9.43 -0.35
N VAL A 123 10.18 -10.74 -0.33
CA VAL A 123 11.32 -11.29 0.43
C VAL A 123 12.64 -10.62 0.01
N GLY A 124 12.83 -10.35 -1.30
CA GLY A 124 13.99 -9.64 -1.81
C GLY A 124 14.13 -8.23 -1.24
N CYS A 125 13.02 -7.48 -1.17
CA CYS A 125 13.00 -6.15 -0.55
C CYS A 125 13.38 -6.20 0.94
N LEU A 126 12.87 -7.17 1.69
CA LEU A 126 13.20 -7.34 3.11
C LEU A 126 14.67 -7.73 3.33
N ARG A 127 15.22 -8.60 2.47
CA ARG A 127 16.66 -8.95 2.48
C ARG A 127 17.52 -7.71 2.24
N GLN A 128 17.13 -6.86 1.28
CA GLN A 128 17.82 -5.60 0.99
C GLN A 128 17.76 -4.64 2.19
N ILE A 129 16.58 -4.43 2.79
CA ILE A 129 16.43 -3.57 3.98
C ILE A 129 17.33 -4.07 5.13
N LYS A 130 17.36 -5.38 5.35
CA LYS A 130 18.21 -5.99 6.39
C LYS A 130 19.69 -5.80 6.11
N PHE A 131 20.11 -5.93 4.85
CA PHE A 131 21.49 -5.68 4.43
C PHE A 131 21.88 -4.21 4.62
N GLU A 132 21.10 -3.27 4.07
CA GLU A 132 21.35 -1.82 4.17
C GLU A 132 21.52 -1.36 5.63
N LYS A 133 20.75 -1.92 6.55
CA LYS A 133 20.90 -1.62 7.97
C LYS A 133 22.26 -2.09 8.50
N LYS A 134 22.65 -3.34 8.25
CA LYS A 134 23.95 -3.87 8.69
C LYS A 134 25.11 -3.03 8.17
N THR A 135 25.06 -2.62 6.91
CA THR A 135 26.15 -1.87 6.28
C THR A 135 26.24 -0.41 6.76
N LYS A 136 25.11 0.22 7.10
CA LYS A 136 25.09 1.60 7.64
C LYS A 136 25.56 1.72 9.10
N PHE A 137 25.71 0.62 9.83
CA PHE A 137 26.33 0.61 11.17
C PHE A 137 27.86 0.38 11.13
N ILE A 138 28.48 0.34 9.94
CA ILE A 138 29.92 0.07 9.74
C ILE A 138 30.66 1.33 9.21
N LEU A 139 30.03 2.50 9.24
CA LEU A 139 30.65 3.81 9.01
C LEU A 139 30.36 4.71 10.20
#